data_AF-A0A3M0WV52-F1
#
_entry.id   AF-A0A3M0WV52-F1
#
_cell.length_a   1.000
_cell.length_b   1.000
_cell.length_c   1.000
_cell.angle_alpha   90.00
_cell.angle_beta   90.00
_cell.angle_gamma   90.00
#
_symmetry.space_group_name_H-M   'P 1'
#
loop_
_entity.id
_entity.type
_entity.pdbx_description
1 polymer ?
#
loop_
_entity_poly.entity_id
_entity_poly.type
_entity_poly.pdbx_seq_one_letter_code
_entity_poly.pdbx_strand_id
1 'polypeptide(L)'
;MVIMIGFIASLGTLTLAAYSIGGRILSFIIIPALGISIGTSILVGQNIGAERWGRAIKVAKISAWSSFLILTLIGAVLFVLADFVAWLFIPADISAAHESAMFIKIMAPMFGFVGIQMSLNGLYRGTGNTFLAMLLSLLGVWGLRLPLAYLLAFVLGWKEFGIWWAFPIAGIINAIISLTIFKFNLWRNTKNSQ
;
A
#
# COMPACT_ATOMS: atom_id res chain seq x y z
N MET A 1 -8.67 -3.01 10.10
CA MET A 1 -8.49 -4.44 9.79
C MET A 1 -9.70 -5.26 10.22
N VAL A 2 -10.19 -5.15 11.46
CA VAL A 2 -11.37 -5.90 11.94
C VAL A 2 -12.61 -5.72 11.05
N ILE A 3 -12.95 -4.49 10.65
CA ILE A 3 -14.11 -4.23 9.78
C ILE A 3 -13.97 -4.93 8.41
N MET A 4 -12.78 -4.83 7.80
CA MET A 4 -12.50 -5.49 6.52
C MET A 4 -12.61 -7.02 6.64
N ILE A 5 -12.07 -7.58 7.72
CA ILE A 5 -12.20 -9.02 8.01
C ILE A 5 -13.68 -9.39 8.20
N GLY A 6 -14.48 -8.52 8.83
CA GLY A 6 -15.93 -8.71 8.95
C GLY A 6 -16.64 -8.76 7.58
N PHE A 7 -16.32 -7.85 6.66
CA PHE A 7 -16.84 -7.89 5.29
C PHE A 7 -16.46 -9.19 4.59
N ILE A 8 -15.19 -9.58 4.67
CA ILE A 8 -14.68 -10.79 4.03
C ILE A 8 -15.33 -12.06 4.63
N ALA A 9 -15.45 -12.13 5.95
CA ALA A 9 -16.08 -13.25 6.65
C ALA A 9 -17.55 -13.40 6.27
N SER A 10 -18.26 -12.30 6.01
CA SER A 10 -19.66 -12.33 5.56
C SER A 10 -19.85 -12.90 4.16
N LEU A 11 -18.79 -12.95 3.35
CA LEU A 11 -18.81 -13.50 1.98
C LEU A 11 -18.48 -14.99 1.92
N GLY A 12 -18.08 -15.59 3.04
CA GLY A 12 -17.84 -17.04 3.14
C GLY A 12 -16.49 -17.40 3.76
N THR A 13 -16.41 -18.62 4.27
CA THR A 13 -15.20 -19.17 4.89
C THR A 13 -14.05 -19.34 3.91
N LEU A 14 -14.36 -19.69 2.65
CA LEU A 14 -13.39 -19.79 1.56
C LEU A 14 -12.69 -18.46 1.29
N THR A 15 -13.47 -17.37 1.14
CA THR A 15 -12.95 -16.02 0.90
C THR A 15 -12.08 -15.53 2.05
N LEU A 16 -12.51 -15.82 3.29
CA LEU A 16 -11.73 -15.50 4.49
C LEU A 16 -10.40 -16.25 4.52
N ALA A 17 -10.39 -17.55 4.22
CA ALA A 17 -9.17 -18.34 4.13
C ALA A 17 -8.22 -17.79 3.06
N ALA A 18 -8.74 -17.53 1.85
CA ALA A 18 -7.97 -16.97 0.74
C ALA A 18 -7.33 -15.62 1.10
N TYR A 19 -8.09 -14.73 1.77
CA TYR A 19 -7.58 -13.43 2.23
C TYR A 19 -6.53 -13.57 3.33
N SER A 20 -6.75 -14.42 4.33
CA SER A 20 -5.78 -14.62 5.41
C SER A 20 -4.44 -15.13 4.87
N ILE A 21 -4.46 -16.03 3.89
CA ILE A 21 -3.25 -16.61 3.33
C ILE A 21 -2.57 -15.65 2.35
N GLY A 22 -3.35 -15.05 1.44
CA GLY A 22 -2.84 -14.00 0.55
C GLY A 22 -2.28 -12.83 1.34
N GLY A 23 -2.94 -12.44 2.43
CA GLY A 23 -2.48 -11.42 3.37
C GLY A 23 -1.11 -11.71 3.98
N ARG A 24 -0.79 -12.99 4.30
CA ARG A 24 0.56 -13.37 4.76
C ARG A 24 1.61 -13.13 3.67
N ILE A 25 1.32 -13.53 2.43
CA ILE A 25 2.21 -13.31 1.28
C ILE A 25 2.42 -11.80 1.07
N LEU A 26 1.34 -11.02 1.11
CA LEU A 26 1.39 -9.55 1.01
C LEU A 26 2.20 -8.89 2.15
N SER A 27 2.23 -9.50 3.33
CA SER A 27 2.98 -8.98 4.48
C SER A 27 4.47 -8.89 4.18
N PHE A 28 5.02 -9.88 3.47
CA PHE A 28 6.44 -9.90 3.09
C PHE A 28 6.79 -8.79 2.10
N ILE A 29 5.86 -8.45 1.21
CA ILE A 29 6.04 -7.41 0.17
C ILE A 29 6.14 -6.02 0.79
N ILE A 30 5.49 -5.81 1.94
CA ILE A 30 5.52 -4.54 2.65
C ILE A 30 6.89 -4.31 3.33
N ILE A 31 7.68 -5.36 3.62
CA ILE A 31 8.96 -5.23 4.35
C ILE A 31 9.99 -4.34 3.61
N PRO A 32 10.31 -4.56 2.32
CA PRO A 32 11.20 -3.65 1.59
C PRO A 32 10.69 -2.21 1.56
N ALA A 33 9.38 -2.03 1.37
CA ALA A 33 8.74 -0.72 1.34
C ALA A 33 8.86 0.01 2.69
N LEU A 34 8.68 -0.72 3.80
CA LEU A 34 8.89 -0.22 5.16
C LEU A 34 10.35 0.20 5.37
N GLY A 35 11.30 -0.63 4.97
CA GLY A 35 12.73 -0.32 5.07
C GLY A 35 13.09 0.99 4.36
N ILE A 36 12.63 1.16 3.12
CA ILE A 36 12.87 2.40 2.36
C ILE A 36 12.14 3.57 3.02
N SER A 37 10.92 3.39 3.52
CA SER A 37 10.16 4.44 4.21
C SER A 37 10.89 4.95 5.47
N ILE A 38 11.42 4.04 6.29
CA ILE A 38 12.19 4.37 7.50
C ILE A 38 13.49 5.08 7.12
N GLY A 39 14.25 4.53 6.18
CA GLY A 39 15.50 5.13 5.70
C GLY A 39 15.28 6.53 5.10
N THR A 40 14.19 6.72 4.36
CA THR A 40 13.78 8.02 3.82
C THR A 40 13.53 9.02 4.94
N SER A 41 12.80 8.62 5.98
CA SER A 41 12.51 9.49 7.13
C SER A 41 13.79 9.97 7.82
N ILE A 42 14.76 9.07 8.01
CA ILE A 42 16.05 9.39 8.66
C ILE A 42 16.86 10.35 7.79
N LEU A 43 17.09 10.00 6.53
CA LEU A 43 17.91 10.80 5.61
C LEU A 43 17.29 12.17 5.33
N VAL A 44 15.97 12.25 5.20
CA VAL A 44 15.24 13.52 5.07
C VAL A 44 15.42 14.36 6.34
N GLY A 45 15.20 13.78 7.52
CA GLY A 45 15.35 14.49 8.79
C GLY A 45 16.75 15.06 8.99
N GLN A 46 17.79 14.29 8.68
CA GLN A 46 19.18 14.75 8.72
C GLN A 46 19.46 15.89 7.73
N ASN A 47 18.95 15.80 6.50
CA ASN A 47 19.17 16.86 5.51
C ASN A 47 18.40 18.14 5.86
N ILE A 48 17.21 18.04 6.43
CA ILE A 48 16.43 19.19 6.89
C ILE A 48 17.10 19.84 8.10
N GLY A 49 17.57 19.05 9.07
CA GLY A 49 18.32 19.57 10.22
C GLY A 49 19.63 20.26 9.84
N ALA A 50 20.20 19.92 8.67
CA ALA A 50 21.37 20.58 8.09
C ALA A 50 21.02 21.64 7.02
N GLU A 51 19.77 22.12 6.99
CA GLU A 51 19.24 23.14 6.06
C GLU A 51 19.36 22.80 4.56
N ARG A 52 19.62 21.54 4.22
CA ARG A 52 19.84 21.02 2.86
C ARG A 52 18.54 20.52 2.24
N TRP A 53 17.54 21.39 2.11
CA TRP A 53 16.21 21.06 1.57
C TRP A 53 16.23 20.42 0.18
N GLY A 54 17.12 20.87 -0.71
CA GLY A 54 17.27 20.29 -2.04
C GLY A 54 17.68 18.82 -2.00
N ARG A 55 18.54 18.44 -1.04
CA ARG A 55 18.93 17.04 -0.84
C ARG A 55 17.80 16.21 -0.23
N ALA A 56 17.02 16.77 0.70
CA ALA A 56 15.86 16.08 1.26
C ALA A 56 14.83 15.71 0.16
N ILE A 57 14.56 16.62 -0.78
CA ILE A 57 13.71 16.32 -1.95
C ILE A 57 14.33 15.24 -2.82
N LYS A 58 15.65 15.32 -3.07
CA LYS A 58 16.37 14.33 -3.90
C LYS A 58 16.28 12.94 -3.28
N VAL A 59 16.47 12.83 -1.97
CA VAL A 59 16.28 11.58 -1.21
C VAL A 59 14.86 11.05 -1.42
N ALA A 60 13.83 11.87 -1.21
CA ALA A 60 12.45 11.41 -1.39
C ALA A 60 12.14 10.95 -2.81
N LYS A 61 12.64 11.64 -3.84
CA LYS A 61 12.48 11.23 -5.24
C LYS A 61 13.16 9.89 -5.52
N ILE A 62 14.41 9.73 -5.06
CA ILE A 62 15.16 8.49 -5.23
C ILE A 62 14.44 7.35 -4.51
N SER A 63 14.02 7.55 -3.26
CA SER A 63 13.29 6.55 -2.48
C SER A 63 11.93 6.19 -3.11
N ALA A 64 11.20 7.14 -3.68
CA ALA A 64 9.93 6.85 -4.34
C ALA A 64 10.15 6.02 -5.61
N TRP A 65 11.12 6.40 -6.44
CA TRP A 65 11.47 5.68 -7.66
C TRP A 65 12.06 4.30 -7.40
N SER A 66 12.98 4.17 -6.45
CA SER A 66 13.57 2.88 -6.09
C SER A 66 12.53 1.94 -5.51
N SER A 67 11.67 2.40 -4.59
CA SER A 67 10.56 1.60 -4.08
C SER A 67 9.59 1.19 -5.18
N PHE A 68 9.25 2.09 -6.11
CA PHE A 68 8.38 1.77 -7.23
C PHE A 68 8.97 0.62 -8.07
N LEU A 69 10.23 0.73 -8.47
CA LEU A 69 10.89 -0.29 -9.28
C LEU A 69 11.02 -1.62 -8.54
N ILE A 70 11.53 -1.60 -7.31
CA ILE A 70 11.72 -2.81 -6.49
C ILE A 70 10.40 -3.54 -6.28
N LEU A 71 9.35 -2.83 -5.89
CA LEU A 71 8.06 -3.46 -5.62
C LEU A 71 7.30 -3.83 -6.90
N THR A 72 7.51 -3.13 -8.01
CA THR A 72 6.96 -3.54 -9.30
C THR A 72 7.63 -4.83 -9.78
N LEU A 73 8.94 -4.98 -9.60
CA LEU A 73 9.66 -6.22 -9.91
C LEU A 73 9.19 -7.37 -9.02
N ILE A 74 9.08 -7.15 -7.71
CA ILE A 74 8.53 -8.15 -6.77
C ILE A 74 7.09 -8.51 -7.15
N GLY A 75 6.27 -7.52 -7.52
CA GLY A 75 4.91 -7.73 -7.99
C GLY A 75 4.86 -8.55 -9.28
N ALA A 76 5.70 -8.25 -10.27
CA ALA A 76 5.76 -9.01 -11.51
C ALA A 76 6.15 -10.47 -11.27
N VAL A 77 7.15 -10.72 -10.43
CA VAL A 77 7.57 -12.08 -10.03
C VAL A 77 6.41 -12.80 -9.32
N LEU A 78 5.74 -12.14 -8.38
CA LEU A 78 4.60 -12.73 -7.67
C LEU A 78 3.38 -12.93 -8.55
N PHE A 79 3.16 -12.10 -9.57
CA PHE A 79 2.07 -12.29 -10.52
C PHE A 79 2.26 -13.60 -11.30
N VAL A 80 3.49 -13.85 -11.77
CA VAL A 80 3.84 -15.08 -12.50
C VAL A 80 3.83 -16.30 -11.57
N LEU A 81 4.31 -16.16 -10.34
CA LEU A 81 4.41 -17.25 -9.38
C LEU A 81 3.18 -17.40 -8.47
N ALA A 82 2.11 -16.62 -8.67
CA ALA A 82 0.98 -16.54 -7.74
C ALA A 82 0.36 -17.91 -7.44
N ASP A 83 0.14 -18.73 -8.47
CA ASP A 83 -0.45 -20.07 -8.31
C ASP A 83 0.49 -21.00 -7.52
N PHE A 84 1.79 -20.96 -7.81
CA PHE A 84 2.80 -21.74 -7.09
C PHE A 84 2.91 -21.33 -5.62
N VAL A 85 2.97 -20.01 -5.36
CA VAL A 85 3.06 -19.48 -3.99
C VAL A 85 1.78 -19.81 -3.22
N ALA A 86 0.60 -19.67 -3.83
CA ALA A 86 -0.65 -20.02 -3.17
C ALA A 86 -0.73 -21.52 -2.83
N TRP A 87 -0.31 -22.39 -3.75
CA TRP A 87 -0.27 -23.84 -3.51
C TRP A 87 0.72 -24.23 -2.42
N LEU A 88 1.91 -23.60 -2.37
CA LEU A 88 2.91 -23.86 -1.33
C LEU A 88 2.38 -23.56 0.08
N PHE A 89 1.55 -22.51 0.21
CA PHE A 89 0.93 -22.13 1.47
C PHE A 89 -0.35 -22.92 1.78
N ILE A 90 -0.98 -23.56 0.79
CA ILE A 90 -2.26 -24.29 0.93
C ILE A 90 -2.28 -25.58 0.08
N PRO A 91 -1.44 -26.58 0.40
CA PRO A 91 -1.42 -27.81 -0.39
C PRO A 91 -2.71 -28.66 -0.23
N ALA A 92 -3.48 -28.44 0.84
CA ALA A 92 -4.64 -29.26 1.19
C ALA A 92 -6.00 -28.75 0.67
N ASP A 93 -6.09 -27.50 0.21
CA ASP A 93 -7.33 -26.90 -0.28
C ASP A 93 -7.09 -26.13 -1.59
N ILE A 94 -7.35 -26.83 -2.70
CA ILE A 94 -7.10 -26.36 -4.06
C ILE A 94 -7.98 -25.13 -4.39
N SER A 95 -9.21 -25.09 -3.89
CA SER A 95 -10.14 -23.98 -4.12
C SER A 95 -9.66 -22.71 -3.42
N ALA A 96 -9.22 -22.84 -2.16
CA ALA A 96 -8.66 -21.72 -1.41
C ALA A 96 -7.33 -21.22 -2.02
N ALA A 97 -6.50 -22.13 -2.54
CA ALA A 97 -5.28 -21.79 -3.25
C ALA A 97 -5.56 -20.98 -4.52
N HIS A 98 -6.55 -21.39 -5.32
CA HIS A 98 -6.93 -20.68 -6.54
C HIS A 98 -7.45 -19.26 -6.26
N GLU A 99 -8.34 -19.10 -5.28
CA GLU A 99 -8.85 -17.78 -4.85
C GLU A 99 -7.73 -16.88 -4.31
N SER A 100 -6.79 -17.44 -3.53
CA SER A 100 -5.65 -16.69 -3.03
C SER A 100 -4.70 -16.26 -4.14
N ALA A 101 -4.44 -17.12 -5.12
CA ALA A 101 -3.64 -16.79 -6.31
C ALA A 101 -4.29 -15.65 -7.11
N MET A 102 -5.60 -15.69 -7.28
CA MET A 102 -6.35 -14.64 -7.96
C MET A 102 -6.22 -13.29 -7.24
N PHE A 103 -6.36 -13.28 -5.91
CA PHE A 103 -6.13 -12.08 -5.12
C PHE A 103 -4.71 -11.51 -5.31
N ILE A 104 -3.69 -12.36 -5.25
CA ILE A 104 -2.29 -11.94 -5.44
C ILE A 104 -2.10 -11.33 -6.82
N LYS A 105 -2.67 -11.94 -7.87
CA LYS A 105 -2.63 -11.42 -9.25
C LYS A 105 -3.30 -10.04 -9.36
N ILE A 106 -4.44 -9.83 -8.70
CA ILE A 106 -5.13 -8.53 -8.67
C ILE A 106 -4.30 -7.47 -7.91
N MET A 107 -3.60 -7.87 -6.86
CA MET A 107 -2.75 -6.99 -6.04
C MET A 107 -1.45 -6.59 -6.72
N ALA A 108 -0.81 -7.51 -7.44
CA ALA A 108 0.55 -7.36 -7.92
C ALA A 108 0.84 -6.04 -8.68
N PRO A 109 -0.04 -5.57 -9.61
CA PRO A 109 0.19 -4.31 -10.33
C PRO A 109 0.24 -3.08 -9.43
N MET A 110 -0.35 -3.13 -8.22
CA MET A 110 -0.43 -2.00 -7.31
C MET A 110 0.85 -1.80 -6.48
N PHE A 111 1.70 -2.81 -6.34
CA PHE A 111 2.78 -2.76 -5.33
C PHE A 111 3.79 -1.65 -5.58
N GLY A 112 4.08 -1.31 -6.84
CA GLY A 112 4.89 -0.14 -7.16
C GLY A 112 4.33 1.15 -6.54
N PHE A 113 3.01 1.36 -6.63
CA PHE A 113 2.33 2.53 -6.06
C PHE A 113 2.35 2.54 -4.53
N VAL A 114 2.24 1.37 -3.90
CA VAL A 114 2.43 1.23 -2.44
C VAL A 114 3.83 1.70 -2.06
N GLY A 115 4.85 1.33 -2.84
CA GLY A 115 6.22 1.78 -2.64
C GLY A 115 6.37 3.29 -2.66
N ILE A 116 5.81 3.94 -3.68
CA ILE A 116 5.79 5.41 -3.77
C ILE A 116 5.12 6.01 -2.53
N GLN A 117 3.92 5.51 -2.20
CA GLN A 117 3.17 6.01 -1.07
C GLN A 117 3.95 5.91 0.23
N MET A 118 4.56 4.76 0.52
CA MET A 118 5.32 4.54 1.75
C MET A 118 6.59 5.37 1.79
N SER A 119 7.31 5.53 0.68
CA SER A 119 8.48 6.41 0.60
C SER A 119 8.11 7.87 0.89
N LEU A 120 7.02 8.37 0.30
CA LEU A 120 6.54 9.75 0.56
C LEU A 120 6.02 9.92 1.99
N ASN A 121 5.37 8.90 2.55
CA ASN A 121 4.97 8.94 3.96
C ASN A 121 6.21 9.02 4.88
N GLY A 122 7.31 8.35 4.51
CA GLY A 122 8.61 8.49 5.15
C GLY A 122 9.18 9.90 5.07
N LEU A 123 9.09 10.56 3.90
CA LEU A 123 9.44 11.97 3.74
C LEU A 123 8.64 12.86 4.71
N TYR A 124 7.31 12.71 4.78
CA TYR A 124 6.47 13.56 5.63
C TYR A 124 6.78 13.38 7.12
N ARG A 125 7.10 12.16 7.56
CA ARG A 125 7.58 11.94 8.94
C ARG A 125 8.95 12.57 9.15
N GLY A 126 9.87 12.43 8.19
CA GLY A 126 11.22 13.01 8.25
C GLY A 126 11.24 14.53 8.27
N THR A 127 10.22 15.20 7.73
CA THR A 127 10.08 16.67 7.78
C THR A 127 9.46 17.16 9.10
N GLY A 128 9.04 16.26 9.98
CA GLY A 128 8.28 16.57 11.19
C GLY A 128 6.78 16.76 10.95
N ASN A 129 6.29 16.61 9.72
CA ASN A 129 4.87 16.67 9.40
C ASN A 129 4.20 15.29 9.59
N THR A 130 4.25 14.79 10.83
CA THR A 130 3.67 13.50 11.22
C THR A 130 2.15 13.50 11.10
N PHE A 131 1.50 14.67 11.27
CA PHE A 131 0.06 14.80 11.10
C PHE A 131 -0.37 14.50 9.65
N LEU A 132 0.32 15.04 8.65
CA LEU A 132 0.03 14.72 7.24
C LEU A 132 0.27 13.24 6.92
N ALA A 133 1.35 12.67 7.46
CA ALA A 133 1.66 11.25 7.31
C ALA A 133 0.55 10.35 7.89
N MET A 134 0.04 10.72 9.07
CA MET A 134 -1.09 10.05 9.72
C MET A 134 -2.38 10.22 8.92
N LEU A 135 -2.70 11.44 8.48
CA LEU A 135 -3.91 11.73 7.71
C LEU A 135 -3.95 10.91 6.42
N LEU A 136 -2.84 10.83 5.67
CA LEU A 136 -2.77 10.00 4.46
C LEU A 136 -2.92 8.50 4.74
N SER A 137 -2.45 8.04 5.90
CA SER A 137 -2.63 6.64 6.32
C SER A 137 -4.09 6.36 6.67
N LEU A 138 -4.75 7.29 7.38
CA LEU A 138 -6.16 7.20 7.73
C LEU A 138 -7.06 7.30 6.49
N LEU A 139 -6.83 8.28 5.61
CA LEU A 139 -7.56 8.43 4.35
C LEU A 139 -7.44 7.19 3.47
N GLY A 140 -6.25 6.59 3.38
CA GLY A 140 -6.04 5.36 2.62
C GLY A 140 -6.93 4.21 3.05
N VAL A 141 -7.09 4.01 4.35
CA VAL A 141 -7.87 2.88 4.90
C VAL A 141 -9.36 3.25 5.04
N TRP A 142 -9.65 4.35 5.73
CA TRP A 142 -11.00 4.73 6.12
C TRP A 142 -11.72 5.57 5.07
N GLY A 143 -11.01 6.46 4.40
CA GLY A 143 -11.61 7.33 3.38
C GLY A 143 -11.74 6.67 2.01
N LEU A 144 -10.83 5.75 1.68
CA LEU A 144 -10.75 5.14 0.35
C LEU A 144 -11.08 3.65 0.41
N ARG A 145 -10.25 2.84 1.08
CA ARG A 145 -10.35 1.39 1.00
C ARG A 145 -11.65 0.82 1.54
N LEU A 146 -12.09 1.23 2.74
CA LEU A 146 -13.31 0.71 3.35
C LEU A 146 -14.58 1.10 2.56
N PRO A 147 -14.79 2.38 2.18
CA PRO A 147 -15.93 2.78 1.35
C PRO A 147 -15.93 2.09 -0.02
N LEU A 148 -14.76 1.98 -0.68
CA LEU A 148 -14.65 1.28 -1.95
C LEU A 148 -14.98 -0.20 -1.82
N ALA A 149 -14.48 -0.88 -0.77
CA ALA A 149 -14.81 -2.28 -0.54
C ALA A 149 -16.31 -2.47 -0.30
N TYR A 150 -16.94 -1.59 0.48
CA TYR A 150 -18.38 -1.66 0.71
C TYR A 150 -19.18 -1.45 -0.58
N LEU A 151 -18.84 -0.41 -1.34
CA LEU A 151 -19.50 -0.06 -2.59
C LEU A 151 -19.38 -1.19 -3.64
N LEU A 152 -18.16 -1.66 -3.89
CA LEU A 152 -17.92 -2.68 -4.91
C LEU A 152 -18.50 -4.03 -4.50
N ALA A 153 -18.31 -4.46 -3.25
CA ALA A 153 -18.71 -5.80 -2.82
C ALA A 153 -20.23 -5.93 -2.61
N PHE A 154 -20.85 -4.96 -1.93
CA PHE A 154 -22.25 -5.07 -1.47
C PHE A 154 -23.22 -4.26 -2.32
N VAL A 155 -22.86 -3.05 -2.75
CA VAL A 155 -23.78 -2.19 -3.53
C VAL A 155 -23.81 -2.60 -5.00
N LEU A 156 -22.65 -2.84 -5.61
CA LEU A 156 -22.54 -3.31 -6.99
C LEU A 156 -22.63 -4.84 -7.14
N GLY A 157 -22.64 -5.57 -6.01
CA GLY A 157 -22.81 -7.01 -5.99
C GLY A 157 -21.62 -7.82 -6.49
N TRP A 158 -20.41 -7.23 -6.55
CA TRP A 158 -19.21 -7.94 -7.01
C TRP A 158 -18.61 -8.88 -5.95
N LYS A 159 -19.22 -8.96 -4.76
CA LYS A 159 -18.84 -9.87 -3.67
C LYS A 159 -17.32 -9.81 -3.38
N GLU A 160 -16.63 -10.95 -3.37
CA GLU A 160 -15.19 -11.06 -3.10
C GLU A 160 -14.34 -10.24 -4.06
N PHE A 161 -14.68 -10.23 -5.36
CA PHE A 161 -14.00 -9.42 -6.37
C PHE A 161 -14.08 -7.93 -6.08
N GLY A 162 -15.21 -7.47 -5.53
CA GLY A 162 -15.35 -6.08 -5.09
C GLY A 162 -14.34 -5.73 -4.00
N ILE A 163 -14.10 -6.64 -3.06
CA ILE A 163 -13.07 -6.45 -2.03
C ILE A 163 -11.68 -6.51 -2.67
N TRP A 164 -11.38 -7.52 -3.49
CA TRP A 164 -10.08 -7.67 -4.16
C TRP A 164 -9.68 -6.40 -4.93
N TRP A 165 -10.62 -5.79 -5.67
CA TRP A 165 -10.39 -4.56 -6.44
C TRP A 165 -10.43 -3.26 -5.61
N ALA A 166 -11.00 -3.27 -4.41
CA ALA A 166 -10.97 -2.09 -3.54
C ALA A 166 -9.56 -1.78 -3.03
N PHE A 167 -8.74 -2.79 -2.72
CA PHE A 167 -7.37 -2.60 -2.26
C PHE A 167 -6.44 -1.90 -3.27
N PRO A 168 -6.33 -2.32 -4.54
CA PRO A 168 -5.46 -1.69 -5.52
C PRO A 168 -5.97 -0.33 -5.95
N ILE A 169 -7.28 -0.18 -6.14
CA ILE A 169 -7.87 1.12 -6.49
C ILE A 169 -7.60 2.13 -5.37
N ALA A 170 -7.89 1.78 -4.12
CA ALA A 170 -7.62 2.66 -2.99
C ALA A 170 -6.12 2.96 -2.82
N GLY A 171 -5.25 1.95 -3.02
CA GLY A 171 -3.81 2.11 -2.93
C GLY A 171 -3.26 3.07 -3.99
N ILE A 172 -3.69 2.93 -5.24
CA ILE A 172 -3.29 3.80 -6.35
C ILE A 172 -3.80 5.22 -6.12
N ILE A 173 -5.08 5.40 -5.75
CA ILE A 173 -5.64 6.72 -5.44
C ILE A 173 -4.85 7.39 -4.31
N ASN A 174 -4.57 6.66 -3.23
CA ASN A 174 -3.82 7.21 -2.12
C ASN A 174 -2.38 7.58 -2.52
N ALA A 175 -1.73 6.77 -3.37
CA ALA A 175 -0.41 7.08 -3.91
C ALA A 175 -0.42 8.34 -4.78
N ILE A 176 -1.44 8.51 -5.62
CA ILE A 176 -1.65 9.71 -6.45
C ILE A 176 -1.88 10.95 -5.58
N ILE A 177 -2.70 10.86 -4.53
CA ILE A 177 -2.91 11.96 -3.58
C ILE A 177 -1.58 12.34 -2.93
N SER A 178 -0.82 11.35 -2.44
CA SER A 178 0.49 11.57 -1.83
C SER A 178 1.48 12.22 -2.81
N LEU A 179 1.54 11.75 -4.06
CA LEU A 179 2.36 12.36 -5.12
C LEU A 179 1.96 13.80 -5.44
N THR A 180 0.66 14.07 -5.44
CA THR A 180 0.09 15.40 -5.70
C THR A 180 0.54 16.38 -4.62
N ILE A 181 0.38 16.01 -3.35
CA ILE A 181 0.86 16.78 -2.19
C ILE A 181 2.37 17.03 -2.30
N PHE A 182 3.15 16.02 -2.67
CA PHE A 182 4.58 16.15 -2.89
C PHE A 182 4.92 17.15 -4.01
N LYS A 183 4.29 17.00 -5.18
CA LYS A 183 4.53 17.83 -6.37
C LYS A 183 4.19 19.31 -6.13
N PHE A 184 3.10 19.58 -5.44
CA PHE A 184 2.65 20.95 -5.12
C PHE A 184 3.30 21.51 -3.85
N ASN A 185 4.25 20.80 -3.23
CA ASN A 185 4.94 21.20 -2.00
C ASN A 185 4.00 21.53 -0.82
N LEU A 186 2.76 21.02 -0.84
CA LEU A 186 1.75 21.30 0.21
C LEU A 186 2.18 20.80 1.59
N TRP A 187 3.15 19.87 1.62
CA TRP A 187 3.76 19.34 2.83
C TRP A 187 4.68 20.33 3.57
N ARG A 188 5.09 21.44 2.92
CA ARG A 188 5.97 22.48 3.51
C ARG A 188 5.22 23.56 4.29
N ASN A 189 3.94 23.77 3.99
CA ASN A 189 3.21 24.95 4.48
C ASN A 189 2.83 24.90 5.96
N THR A 190 3.07 23.81 6.67
CA THR A 190 2.71 23.67 8.10
C THR A 190 3.66 24.37 9.08
N LYS A 191 4.70 25.08 8.60
CA LYS A 191 5.61 25.88 9.44
C LYS A 191 5.72 27.37 9.08
N ASN A 192 5.06 27.85 8.01
CA ASN A 192 5.10 29.26 7.61
C ASN A 192 3.90 30.09 8.11
N SER A 193 3.21 29.61 9.16
CA SER A 193 2.15 30.37 9.84
C SER A 193 2.61 30.88 11.21
N GLN A 194 3.87 31.31 11.31
CA GLN A 194 4.39 32.14 12.39
C GLN A 194 4.88 33.46 11.81
#